data_AF-A0A6H1W337-F1
#
_entry.id   AF-A0A6H1W337-F1
#
_cell.length_a   1.000
_cell.length_b   1.000
_cell.length_c   1.000
_cell.angle_alpha   90.00
_cell.angle_beta   90.00
_cell.angle_gamma   90.00
#
_symmetry.space_group_name_H-M   'P 1'
#
loop_
_entity.id
_entity.type
_entity.pdbx_description
1 polymer ?
#
loop_
_entity_poly.entity_id
_entity_poly.type
_entity_poly.pdbx_seq_one_letter_code
_entity_poly.pdbx_strand_id
1 'polypeptide(L)'
;MAVIDGFWSYVHADDDAETGRIAQLARDVASQFEMLTGEPVQLFLDRDNLVWGDDWRPRIDESLSSIAFFMPIITPRYFQSAECRRELNFFARNAEKLGIKELVLPILYVDFANLHSEPQTDDLMAMVTRFQWVNWTDLRFADPSSGDYKRAVSGLAERLVAANAMADKAAADGSVLAGIEAAEDLDESGTLDKLGLMEDALPDLSETIIAVGQTIEDIGNAMASATTDIEAQNAAGAAIAARLTVARQLAQKLKAPAEEIRDYGNRFASRLHDVDEGVRVIIQRAPVEVSENPEAREEFVQFFSTVRTMVAQSEIGLGAVKSMVDALSPLEKSSRDLRAPIRTLREGLTLLVEGLSVMKAWIVLIDETGLENIQEAQISS
;
A
#
# COMPACT_ATOMS: atom_id res chain seq x y z
N MET A 1 -7.48 -0.79 -31.19
CA MET A 1 -8.53 -0.02 -30.49
C MET A 1 -7.97 0.30 -29.13
N ALA A 2 -7.98 1.56 -28.73
CA ALA A 2 -7.57 1.93 -27.38
C ALA A 2 -8.55 1.29 -26.40
N VAL A 3 -8.05 0.58 -25.40
CA VAL A 3 -8.88 0.03 -24.32
C VAL A 3 -8.86 1.08 -23.22
N ILE A 4 -10.05 1.46 -22.74
CA ILE A 4 -10.15 2.34 -21.59
C ILE A 4 -9.89 1.49 -20.35
N ASP A 5 -8.96 1.96 -19.52
CA ASP A 5 -8.63 1.31 -18.26
C ASP A 5 -9.36 2.02 -17.12
N GLY A 6 -9.74 1.26 -16.09
CA GLY A 6 -10.31 1.82 -14.88
C GLY A 6 -10.01 0.96 -13.67
N PHE A 7 -9.94 1.59 -12.51
CA PHE A 7 -9.57 0.98 -11.25
C PHE A 7 -10.78 0.93 -10.34
N TRP A 8 -11.08 -0.26 -9.85
CA TRP A 8 -12.16 -0.49 -8.90
C TRP A 8 -11.56 -0.81 -7.54
N SER A 9 -11.39 0.22 -6.72
CA SER A 9 -10.74 0.13 -5.40
C SER A 9 -11.78 -0.15 -4.32
N TYR A 10 -11.70 -1.29 -3.66
CA TYR A 10 -12.65 -1.73 -2.64
C TYR A 10 -11.98 -2.63 -1.60
N VAL A 11 -12.63 -2.82 -0.45
CA VAL A 11 -12.15 -3.71 0.61
C VAL A 11 -12.74 -5.11 0.41
N HIS A 12 -11.89 -6.15 0.28
CA HIS A 12 -12.37 -7.54 0.09
C HIS A 12 -13.29 -8.00 1.21
N ALA A 13 -12.99 -7.65 2.46
CA ALA A 13 -13.83 -8.01 3.60
C ALA A 13 -15.24 -7.39 3.55
N ASP A 14 -15.44 -6.32 2.78
CA ASP A 14 -16.77 -5.74 2.53
C ASP A 14 -17.48 -6.44 1.37
N ASP A 15 -16.76 -6.83 0.32
CA ASP A 15 -17.33 -7.62 -0.78
C ASP A 15 -17.71 -9.04 -0.33
N ASP A 16 -16.90 -9.67 0.52
CA ASP A 16 -17.21 -10.95 1.17
C ASP A 16 -18.48 -10.84 2.01
N ALA A 17 -18.63 -9.74 2.76
CA ALA A 17 -19.82 -9.49 3.57
C ALA A 17 -21.08 -9.28 2.70
N GLU A 18 -20.91 -8.82 1.47
CA GLU A 18 -21.96 -8.60 0.47
C GLU A 18 -22.04 -9.75 -0.56
N THR A 19 -21.36 -10.88 -0.31
CA THR A 19 -21.38 -12.07 -1.18
C THR A 19 -20.94 -11.79 -2.63
N GLY A 20 -19.87 -10.99 -2.81
CA GLY A 20 -19.28 -10.69 -4.12
C GLY A 20 -20.01 -9.60 -4.92
N ARG A 21 -20.95 -8.90 -4.30
CA ARG A 21 -21.83 -7.93 -4.96
C ARG A 21 -21.09 -6.65 -5.36
N ILE A 22 -20.06 -6.23 -4.61
CA ILE A 22 -19.26 -5.04 -4.95
C ILE A 22 -18.43 -5.32 -6.20
N ALA A 23 -17.81 -6.50 -6.29
CA ALA A 23 -17.09 -6.92 -7.49
C ALA A 23 -18.04 -7.16 -8.68
N GLN A 24 -19.27 -7.63 -8.42
CA GLN A 24 -20.28 -7.78 -9.46
C GLN A 24 -20.73 -6.43 -10.03
N LEU A 25 -20.89 -5.41 -9.18
CA LEU A 25 -21.24 -4.06 -9.61
C LEU A 25 -20.23 -3.51 -10.65
N ALA A 26 -18.93 -3.73 -10.45
CA ALA A 26 -17.92 -3.33 -11.43
C ALA A 26 -18.16 -4.00 -12.80
N ARG A 27 -18.41 -5.31 -12.80
CA ARG A 27 -18.70 -6.07 -14.04
C ARG A 27 -19.97 -5.57 -14.73
N ASP A 28 -21.00 -5.25 -13.96
CA ASP A 28 -22.25 -4.70 -14.47
C ASP A 28 -22.02 -3.33 -15.13
N VAL A 29 -21.24 -2.45 -14.48
CA VAL A 29 -20.87 -1.13 -15.01
C VAL A 29 -20.03 -1.26 -16.30
N ALA A 30 -19.03 -2.13 -16.31
CA ALA A 30 -18.21 -2.37 -17.50
C ALA A 30 -19.05 -2.87 -18.69
N SER A 31 -19.97 -3.80 -18.43
CA SER A 31 -20.88 -4.34 -19.46
C SER A 31 -21.85 -3.26 -19.99
N GLN A 32 -22.35 -2.39 -19.11
CA GLN A 32 -23.20 -1.27 -19.52
C GLN A 32 -22.41 -0.21 -20.30
N PHE A 33 -21.16 0.07 -19.91
CA PHE A 33 -20.29 0.97 -20.65
C PHE A 33 -20.05 0.48 -22.08
N GLU A 34 -19.69 -0.81 -22.24
CA GLU A 34 -19.50 -1.43 -23.56
C GLU A 34 -20.79 -1.41 -24.39
N MET A 35 -21.94 -1.61 -23.75
CA MET A 35 -23.24 -1.51 -24.41
C MET A 35 -23.55 -0.08 -24.91
N LEU A 36 -23.11 0.96 -24.20
CA LEU A 36 -23.35 2.36 -24.54
C LEU A 36 -22.40 2.89 -25.62
N THR A 37 -21.14 2.44 -25.61
CA THR A 37 -20.06 2.98 -26.45
C THR A 37 -19.70 2.08 -27.64
N GLY A 38 -19.94 0.78 -27.53
CA GLY A 38 -19.39 -0.23 -28.43
C GLY A 38 -17.90 -0.53 -28.21
N GLU A 39 -17.30 0.02 -27.15
CA GLU A 39 -15.89 -0.13 -26.81
C GLU A 39 -15.72 -0.80 -25.43
N PRO A 40 -14.81 -1.76 -25.29
CA PRO A 40 -14.60 -2.42 -24.01
C PRO A 40 -13.89 -1.47 -23.03
N VAL A 41 -14.32 -1.51 -21.77
CA VAL A 41 -13.59 -0.92 -20.64
C VAL A 41 -13.07 -2.03 -19.74
N GLN A 42 -11.79 -1.96 -19.40
CA GLN A 42 -11.18 -2.90 -18.48
C GLN A 42 -11.16 -2.30 -17.07
N LEU A 43 -12.09 -2.76 -16.22
CA LEU A 43 -12.08 -2.41 -14.81
C LEU A 43 -11.25 -3.42 -14.02
N PHE A 44 -10.05 -3.01 -13.63
CA PHE A 44 -9.19 -3.77 -12.74
C PHE A 44 -9.80 -3.78 -11.35
N LEU A 45 -10.41 -4.91 -11.01
CA LEU A 45 -10.77 -5.30 -9.66
C LEU A 45 -9.49 -5.67 -8.93
N ASP A 46 -9.28 -5.15 -7.72
CA ASP A 46 -8.13 -5.50 -6.88
C ASP A 46 -8.04 -7.03 -6.71
N ARG A 47 -7.20 -7.63 -7.54
CA ARG A 47 -6.96 -9.06 -7.65
C ARG A 47 -5.45 -9.20 -7.71
N ASP A 48 -4.88 -9.54 -6.57
CA ASP A 48 -3.50 -9.98 -6.39
C ASP A 48 -2.45 -8.88 -6.68
N ASN A 49 -1.90 -8.28 -5.61
CA ASN A 49 -0.49 -7.87 -5.52
C ASN A 49 0.04 -6.79 -6.48
N LEU A 50 -0.78 -5.91 -7.04
CA LEU A 50 -0.26 -4.81 -7.85
C LEU A 50 0.09 -3.60 -6.96
N VAL A 51 1.40 -3.38 -6.77
CA VAL A 51 1.97 -2.19 -6.13
C VAL A 51 1.99 -1.06 -7.18
N TRP A 52 0.85 -0.39 -7.36
CA TRP A 52 0.56 0.45 -8.53
C TRP A 52 1.33 1.77 -8.65
N GLY A 53 2.06 2.20 -7.62
CA GLY A 53 2.97 3.34 -7.76
C GLY A 53 3.98 3.15 -8.91
N ASP A 54 4.31 1.89 -9.21
CA ASP A 54 5.29 1.49 -10.21
C ASP A 54 4.68 1.21 -11.60
N ASP A 55 3.46 0.68 -11.66
CA ASP A 55 2.79 0.27 -12.92
C ASP A 55 1.92 1.36 -13.54
N TRP A 56 1.56 2.42 -12.80
CA TRP A 56 0.75 3.53 -13.34
C TRP A 56 1.55 4.44 -14.28
N ARG A 57 2.83 4.72 -13.96
CA ARG A 57 3.69 5.62 -14.76
C ARG A 57 3.95 5.05 -16.18
N PRO A 58 4.35 3.78 -16.36
CA PRO A 58 4.57 3.21 -17.70
C PRO A 58 3.30 3.11 -18.54
N ARG A 59 2.12 2.95 -17.93
CA ARG A 59 0.85 2.84 -18.66
C ARG A 59 0.35 4.17 -19.21
N ILE A 60 0.68 5.28 -18.56
CA ILE A 60 0.47 6.62 -19.14
C ILE A 60 1.45 6.86 -20.29
N ASP A 61 2.72 6.44 -20.15
CA ASP A 61 3.75 6.64 -21.17
C ASP A 61 3.55 5.78 -22.43
N GLU A 62 3.13 4.52 -22.28
CA GLU A 62 2.89 3.60 -23.41
C GLU A 62 1.54 3.84 -24.10
N SER A 63 0.59 4.50 -23.42
CA SER A 63 -0.73 4.79 -23.93
C SER A 63 -1.04 6.29 -23.86
N LEU A 64 -0.50 7.04 -24.82
CA LEU A 64 -0.84 8.44 -25.11
C LEU A 64 -2.34 8.69 -25.42
N SER A 65 -3.22 7.70 -25.20
CA SER A 65 -4.64 7.74 -25.58
C SER A 65 -5.61 7.03 -24.61
N SER A 66 -5.18 6.36 -23.54
CA SER A 66 -6.10 5.77 -22.56
C SER A 66 -5.95 6.46 -21.20
N ILE A 67 -6.95 7.26 -20.86
CA ILE A 67 -7.04 7.88 -19.54
C ILE A 67 -7.67 6.86 -18.60
N ALA A 68 -7.00 6.58 -17.49
CA ALA A 68 -7.47 5.58 -16.54
C ALA A 68 -8.33 6.20 -15.42
N PHE A 69 -9.52 5.63 -15.21
CA PHE A 69 -10.46 6.07 -14.17
C PHE A 69 -10.15 5.45 -12.81
N PHE A 70 -10.47 6.13 -11.71
CA PHE A 70 -10.40 5.59 -10.36
C PHE A 70 -11.76 5.64 -9.66
N MET A 71 -12.28 4.48 -9.30
CA MET A 71 -13.59 4.30 -8.66
C MET A 71 -13.43 3.68 -7.27
N PRO A 72 -13.26 4.52 -6.23
CA PRO A 72 -13.18 4.04 -4.85
C PRO A 72 -14.58 3.74 -4.28
N ILE A 73 -14.74 2.56 -3.70
CA ILE A 73 -15.98 2.11 -3.06
C ILE A 73 -15.91 2.46 -1.58
N ILE A 74 -16.58 3.55 -1.23
CA ILE A 74 -16.45 4.19 0.08
C ILE A 74 -17.29 3.47 1.13
N THR A 75 -16.58 2.94 2.13
CA THR A 75 -17.11 2.30 3.34
C THR A 75 -16.28 2.74 4.57
N PRO A 76 -16.72 2.46 5.80
CA PRO A 76 -15.88 2.69 6.98
C PRO A 76 -14.55 1.93 6.96
N ARG A 77 -14.54 0.69 6.43
CA ARG A 77 -13.31 -0.12 6.37
C ARG A 77 -12.35 0.38 5.29
N TYR A 78 -12.86 1.01 4.24
CA TYR A 78 -12.03 1.63 3.20
C TYR A 78 -10.98 2.56 3.80
N PHE A 79 -11.40 3.45 4.71
CA PHE A 79 -10.49 4.38 5.38
C PHE A 79 -9.66 3.76 6.52
N GLN A 80 -9.87 2.48 6.85
CA GLN A 80 -9.01 1.73 7.78
C GLN A 80 -7.96 0.89 7.03
N SER A 81 -8.19 0.64 5.73
CA SER A 81 -7.28 -0.10 4.87
C SER A 81 -6.13 0.81 4.42
N ALA A 82 -4.90 0.48 4.80
CA ALA A 82 -3.72 1.23 4.38
C ALA A 82 -3.57 1.25 2.85
N GLU A 83 -3.83 0.12 2.18
CA GLU A 83 -3.79 0.00 0.71
C GLU A 83 -4.77 0.98 0.03
N CYS A 84 -6.04 0.89 0.41
CA CYS A 84 -7.08 1.75 -0.17
C CYS A 84 -6.80 3.23 0.08
N ARG A 85 -6.25 3.57 1.25
CA ARG A 85 -5.82 4.94 1.58
C ARG A 85 -4.66 5.40 0.68
N ARG A 86 -3.66 4.55 0.45
CA ARG A 86 -2.52 4.87 -0.41
C ARG A 86 -2.95 5.09 -1.85
N GLU A 87 -3.76 4.18 -2.40
CA GLU A 87 -4.32 4.30 -3.75
C GLU A 87 -5.13 5.58 -3.90
N LEU A 88 -6.09 5.82 -3.00
CA LEU A 88 -6.92 7.03 -3.05
C LEU A 88 -6.06 8.30 -2.99
N ASN A 89 -5.06 8.35 -2.12
CA ASN A 89 -4.16 9.50 -2.03
C ASN A 89 -3.39 9.73 -3.33
N PHE A 90 -2.84 8.67 -3.91
CA PHE A 90 -2.10 8.72 -5.17
C PHE A 90 -2.98 9.26 -6.32
N PHE A 91 -4.13 8.63 -6.54
CA PHE A 91 -5.04 8.99 -7.62
C PHE A 91 -5.65 10.38 -7.46
N ALA A 92 -6.05 10.74 -6.23
CA ALA A 92 -6.64 12.05 -5.98
C ALA A 92 -5.63 13.19 -6.13
N ARG A 93 -4.37 13.00 -5.68
CA ARG A 93 -3.31 13.98 -5.92
C ARG A 93 -3.02 14.15 -7.40
N ASN A 94 -2.96 13.06 -8.16
CA ASN A 94 -2.72 13.12 -9.60
C ASN A 94 -3.90 13.78 -10.34
N ALA A 95 -5.14 13.46 -10.00
CA ALA A 95 -6.32 14.10 -10.56
C ALA A 95 -6.40 15.61 -10.24
N GLU A 96 -6.03 16.02 -9.01
CA GLU A 96 -5.93 17.43 -8.64
C GLU A 96 -4.84 18.16 -9.43
N LYS A 97 -3.65 17.55 -9.60
CA LYS A 97 -2.54 18.13 -10.37
C LYS A 97 -2.89 18.30 -11.85
N LEU A 98 -3.54 17.31 -12.45
CA LEU A 98 -4.01 17.37 -13.84
C LEU A 98 -5.19 18.33 -14.03
N GLY A 99 -5.83 18.77 -12.94
CA GLY A 99 -7.03 19.60 -12.99
C GLY A 99 -8.29 18.86 -13.46
N ILE A 100 -8.25 17.52 -13.55
CA ILE A 100 -9.34 16.67 -14.06
C ILE A 100 -9.91 15.87 -12.89
N LYS A 101 -10.80 16.49 -12.13
CA LYS A 101 -11.43 15.85 -10.96
C LYS A 101 -12.36 14.72 -11.35
N GLU A 102 -12.78 14.68 -12.60
CA GLU A 102 -13.69 13.71 -13.21
C GLU A 102 -13.07 12.31 -13.33
N LEU A 103 -11.75 12.18 -13.17
CA LEU A 103 -11.05 10.89 -13.17
C LEU A 103 -11.28 10.08 -11.90
N VAL A 104 -11.64 10.75 -10.80
CA VAL A 104 -11.96 10.12 -9.52
C VAL A 104 -13.49 10.11 -9.36
N LEU A 105 -14.06 8.91 -9.31
CA LEU A 105 -15.50 8.68 -9.29
C LEU A 105 -15.88 7.85 -8.04
N PRO A 106 -15.95 8.48 -6.84
CA PRO A 106 -16.26 7.76 -5.62
C PRO A 106 -17.70 7.25 -5.61
N ILE A 107 -17.89 6.05 -5.08
CA ILE A 107 -19.20 5.44 -4.85
C ILE A 107 -19.40 5.28 -3.35
N LEU A 108 -20.32 6.04 -2.77
CA LEU A 108 -20.68 5.91 -1.36
C LEU A 108 -21.54 4.66 -1.16
N TYR A 109 -20.90 3.58 -0.71
CA TYR A 109 -21.55 2.28 -0.54
C TYR A 109 -22.13 2.11 0.87
N VAL A 110 -21.42 2.59 1.90
CA VAL A 110 -21.93 2.64 3.27
C VAL A 110 -21.64 4.01 3.86
N ASP A 111 -22.69 4.70 4.30
CA ASP A 111 -22.56 5.99 4.99
C ASP A 111 -22.20 5.81 6.48
N PHE A 112 -21.42 6.75 7.03
CA PHE A 112 -20.96 6.71 8.42
C PHE A 112 -20.64 8.09 8.98
N ALA A 113 -20.85 8.26 10.30
CA ALA A 113 -20.81 9.57 10.96
C ALA A 113 -19.49 10.33 10.77
N ASN A 114 -18.34 9.64 10.81
CA ASN A 114 -17.04 10.28 10.69
C ASN A 114 -16.81 10.92 9.32
N LEU A 115 -17.49 10.44 8.27
CA LEU A 115 -17.38 11.04 6.92
C LEU A 115 -17.89 12.49 6.90
N HIS A 116 -18.83 12.82 7.80
CA HIS A 116 -19.50 14.13 7.89
C HIS A 116 -19.03 14.95 9.11
N SER A 117 -17.95 14.54 9.77
CA SER A 117 -17.49 15.23 10.97
C SER A 117 -16.84 16.58 10.64
N GLU A 118 -17.19 17.63 11.40
CA GLU A 118 -16.57 18.95 11.33
C GLU A 118 -15.99 19.34 12.71
N PRO A 119 -14.68 19.63 12.83
CA PRO A 119 -13.66 19.59 11.77
C PRO A 119 -13.33 18.16 11.35
N GLN A 120 -13.08 17.96 10.05
CA GLN A 120 -12.66 16.67 9.53
C GLN A 120 -11.20 16.42 9.91
N THR A 121 -10.91 15.37 10.69
CA THR A 121 -9.55 15.06 11.18
C THR A 121 -8.77 14.15 10.24
N ASP A 122 -9.45 13.53 9.27
CA ASP A 122 -8.84 12.64 8.28
C ASP A 122 -8.78 13.33 6.92
N ASP A 123 -7.56 13.66 6.47
CA ASP A 123 -7.31 14.39 5.23
C ASP A 123 -7.86 13.67 3.99
N LEU A 124 -7.90 12.33 3.98
CA LEU A 124 -8.45 11.57 2.85
C LEU A 124 -9.97 11.59 2.82
N MET A 125 -10.62 11.59 3.98
CA MET A 125 -12.08 11.80 4.03
C MET A 125 -12.42 13.22 3.56
N ALA A 126 -11.67 14.23 4.02
CA ALA A 126 -11.82 15.61 3.55
C ALA A 126 -11.56 15.74 2.04
N MET A 127 -10.65 14.95 1.49
CA MET A 127 -10.37 14.91 0.06
C MET A 127 -11.49 14.24 -0.75
N VAL A 128 -11.96 13.06 -0.33
CA VAL A 128 -13.06 12.33 -1.01
C VAL A 128 -14.34 13.17 -1.09
N THR A 129 -14.67 13.89 -0.02
CA THR A 129 -15.85 14.77 0.02
C THR A 129 -15.80 15.94 -0.96
N ARG A 130 -14.61 16.30 -1.49
CA ARG A 130 -14.44 17.32 -2.53
C ARG A 130 -14.75 16.81 -3.93
N PHE A 131 -14.75 15.49 -4.13
CA PHE A 131 -15.17 14.87 -5.39
C PHE A 131 -16.68 14.64 -5.41
N GLN A 132 -17.25 14.65 -6.60
CA GLN A 132 -18.66 14.32 -6.76
C GLN A 132 -18.84 12.80 -6.60
N TRP A 133 -19.38 12.34 -5.49
CA TRP A 133 -19.68 10.92 -5.28
C TRP A 133 -21.04 10.51 -5.87
N VAL A 134 -21.20 9.20 -6.12
CA VAL A 134 -22.51 8.58 -6.37
C VAL A 134 -22.97 7.89 -5.10
N ASN A 135 -24.18 8.22 -4.63
CA ASN A 135 -24.75 7.55 -3.49
C ASN A 135 -25.32 6.18 -3.89
N TRP A 136 -24.81 5.12 -3.27
CA TRP A 136 -25.23 3.73 -3.49
C TRP A 136 -25.79 3.06 -2.22
N THR A 137 -26.01 3.80 -1.14
CA THR A 137 -26.29 3.26 0.20
C THR A 137 -27.59 2.47 0.27
N ASP A 138 -28.61 2.88 -0.50
CA ASP A 138 -29.90 2.19 -0.60
C ASP A 138 -29.89 1.12 -1.71
N LEU A 139 -29.18 1.41 -2.81
CA LEU A 139 -29.08 0.53 -3.98
C LEU A 139 -28.32 -0.76 -3.70
N ARG A 140 -27.46 -0.79 -2.67
CA ARG A 140 -26.83 -2.03 -2.20
C ARG A 140 -27.83 -3.10 -1.76
N PHE A 141 -29.05 -2.71 -1.38
CA PHE A 141 -30.10 -3.65 -0.97
C PHE A 141 -31.05 -4.02 -2.12
N ALA A 142 -30.99 -3.34 -3.26
CA ALA A 142 -31.87 -3.59 -4.39
C ALA A 142 -31.56 -4.95 -5.05
N ASP A 143 -32.59 -5.64 -5.55
CA ASP A 143 -32.37 -6.83 -6.36
C ASP A 143 -31.60 -6.46 -7.65
N PRO A 144 -30.50 -7.14 -8.01
CA PRO A 144 -29.75 -6.84 -9.24
C PRO A 144 -30.59 -6.91 -10.53
N SER A 145 -31.67 -7.69 -10.52
CA SER A 145 -32.60 -7.80 -11.64
C SER A 145 -33.61 -6.64 -11.71
N SER A 146 -33.74 -5.85 -10.63
CA SER A 146 -34.70 -4.75 -10.52
C SER A 146 -34.41 -3.62 -11.52
N GLY A 147 -35.46 -2.89 -11.88
CA GLY A 147 -35.33 -1.71 -12.74
C GLY A 147 -34.53 -0.59 -12.09
N ASP A 148 -34.61 -0.45 -10.77
CA ASP A 148 -33.89 0.60 -10.03
C ASP A 148 -32.38 0.35 -10.03
N TYR A 149 -31.94 -0.88 -9.74
CA TYR A 149 -30.53 -1.24 -9.82
C TYR A 149 -29.98 -1.06 -11.24
N LYS A 150 -30.68 -1.58 -12.25
CA LYS A 150 -30.24 -1.46 -13.66
C LYS A 150 -30.13 -0.01 -14.13
N ARG A 151 -31.09 0.84 -13.75
CA ARG A 151 -31.01 2.29 -14.03
C ARG A 151 -29.81 2.93 -13.35
N ALA A 152 -29.52 2.56 -12.11
CA ALA A 152 -28.38 3.11 -11.39
C ALA A 152 -27.03 2.68 -11.99
N VAL A 153 -26.91 1.41 -12.42
CA VAL A 153 -25.72 0.92 -13.14
C VAL A 153 -25.57 1.65 -14.48
N SER A 154 -26.66 1.82 -15.24
CA SER A 154 -26.66 2.64 -16.47
C SER A 154 -26.17 4.05 -16.19
N GLY A 155 -26.62 4.69 -15.11
CA GLY A 155 -26.18 6.02 -14.71
C GLY A 155 -24.69 6.10 -14.36
N LEU A 156 -24.13 5.08 -13.73
CA LEU A 156 -22.67 4.99 -13.50
C LEU A 156 -21.91 4.88 -14.82
N ALA A 157 -22.37 4.01 -15.73
CA ALA A 157 -21.76 3.84 -17.04
C ALA A 157 -21.83 5.12 -17.89
N GLU A 158 -22.99 5.79 -17.93
CA GLU A 158 -23.15 7.10 -18.60
C GLU A 158 -22.19 8.15 -18.03
N ARG A 159 -21.95 8.12 -16.72
CA ARG A 159 -20.99 9.02 -16.07
C ARG A 159 -19.56 8.74 -16.50
N LEU A 160 -19.17 7.46 -16.61
CA LEU A 160 -17.87 7.06 -17.16
C LEU A 160 -17.73 7.51 -18.62
N VAL A 161 -18.76 7.35 -19.46
CA VAL A 161 -18.76 7.83 -20.84
C VAL A 161 -18.57 9.34 -20.91
N ALA A 162 -19.28 10.09 -20.08
CA ALA A 162 -19.14 11.55 -20.02
C ALA A 162 -17.74 11.97 -19.56
N ALA A 163 -17.19 11.31 -18.54
CA ALA A 163 -15.86 11.58 -18.04
C ALA A 163 -14.80 11.26 -19.11
N ASN A 164 -14.93 10.16 -19.86
CA ASN A 164 -14.05 9.81 -20.97
C ASN A 164 -14.09 10.85 -22.09
N ALA A 165 -15.28 11.27 -22.52
CA ALA A 165 -15.41 12.28 -23.55
C ALA A 165 -14.81 13.64 -23.14
N MET A 166 -14.91 14.01 -21.85
CA MET A 166 -14.27 15.21 -21.31
C MET A 166 -12.75 15.07 -21.31
N ALA A 167 -12.24 13.91 -20.92
CA ALA A 167 -10.82 13.62 -20.85
C ALA A 167 -10.18 13.58 -22.24
N ASP A 168 -10.83 12.96 -23.23
CA ASP A 168 -10.44 12.96 -24.65
C ASP A 168 -10.40 14.38 -25.22
N LYS A 169 -11.42 15.19 -24.91
CA LYS A 169 -11.48 16.58 -25.36
C LYS A 169 -10.34 17.41 -24.75
N ALA A 170 -10.09 17.25 -23.46
CA ALA A 170 -9.00 17.95 -22.79
C ALA A 170 -7.63 17.50 -23.35
N ALA A 171 -7.49 16.23 -23.76
CA ALA A 171 -6.27 15.73 -24.38
C ALA A 171 -6.08 16.31 -25.79
N ALA A 172 -7.16 16.36 -26.59
CA ALA A 172 -7.16 16.98 -27.91
C ALA A 172 -6.91 18.50 -27.88
N ASP A 173 -7.39 19.20 -26.85
CA ASP A 173 -7.20 20.64 -26.65
C ASP A 173 -5.80 20.96 -26.04
N GLY A 174 -4.96 19.94 -25.78
CA GLY A 174 -3.63 20.11 -25.16
C GLY A 174 -3.68 20.52 -23.69
N SER A 175 -4.87 20.63 -23.09
CA SER A 175 -5.07 20.98 -21.68
C SER A 175 -4.64 19.85 -20.74
N VAL A 176 -4.79 18.59 -21.14
CA VAL A 176 -4.26 17.46 -20.37
C VAL A 176 -2.75 17.41 -20.51
N LEU A 177 -2.17 17.62 -21.71
CA LEU A 177 -0.71 17.70 -21.87
C LEU A 177 -0.11 18.87 -21.09
N ALA A 178 -0.69 20.06 -21.13
CA ALA A 178 -0.25 21.20 -20.32
C ALA A 178 -0.51 21.00 -18.82
N GLY A 179 -1.55 20.24 -18.45
CA GLY A 179 -1.82 19.82 -17.08
C GLY A 179 -0.90 18.71 -16.59
N ILE A 180 -0.44 17.81 -17.47
CA ILE A 180 0.58 16.79 -17.24
C ILE A 180 1.94 17.47 -17.11
N GLU A 181 2.33 18.34 -18.04
CA GLU A 181 3.58 19.12 -17.99
C GLU A 181 3.60 20.05 -16.76
N ALA A 182 2.48 20.70 -16.41
CA ALA A 182 2.37 21.49 -15.18
C ALA A 182 2.29 20.61 -13.91
N ALA A 183 1.73 19.39 -13.99
CA ALA A 183 1.73 18.41 -12.90
C ALA A 183 3.11 17.79 -12.67
N GLU A 184 3.89 17.61 -13.74
CA GLU A 184 5.30 17.20 -13.74
C GLU A 184 6.16 18.32 -13.16
N ASP A 185 5.96 19.58 -13.58
CA ASP A 185 6.62 20.76 -12.98
C ASP A 185 6.20 21.01 -11.52
N LEU A 186 5.03 20.54 -11.10
CA LEU A 186 4.54 20.63 -9.71
C LEU A 186 4.89 19.40 -8.85
N ASP A 187 5.39 18.30 -9.44
CA ASP A 187 5.73 17.05 -8.74
C ASP A 187 7.18 16.59 -8.87
N GLU A 188 8.04 17.33 -9.54
CA GLU A 188 9.46 17.25 -9.20
C GLU A 188 9.72 18.13 -7.97
N SER A 189 9.58 17.51 -6.79
CA SER A 189 10.73 17.58 -5.89
C SER A 189 11.90 17.16 -6.79
N GLY A 190 12.78 18.11 -7.13
CA GLY A 190 13.82 17.86 -8.12
C GLY A 190 14.60 16.61 -7.72
N THR A 191 15.30 16.00 -8.67
CA THR A 191 16.15 14.85 -8.34
C THR A 191 17.02 15.10 -7.09
N LEU A 192 17.49 16.33 -6.89
CA LEU A 192 18.22 16.76 -5.69
C LEU A 192 17.36 16.80 -4.42
N ASP A 193 16.10 17.22 -4.50
CA ASP A 193 15.20 17.25 -3.35
C ASP A 193 14.82 15.84 -2.90
N LYS A 194 14.62 14.90 -3.85
CA LYS A 194 14.36 13.48 -3.52
C LYS A 194 15.56 12.83 -2.84
N LEU A 195 16.77 13.12 -3.33
CA LEU A 195 18.01 12.66 -2.70
C LEU A 195 18.22 13.31 -1.32
N GLY A 196 17.86 14.58 -1.16
CA GLY A 196 17.89 15.27 0.14
C GLY A 196 16.93 14.68 1.16
N LEU A 197 15.69 14.38 0.76
CA LEU A 197 14.70 13.72 1.63
C LEU A 197 15.13 12.31 2.03
N MET A 198 15.72 11.55 1.10
CA MET A 198 16.33 10.26 1.41
C MET A 198 17.47 10.41 2.43
N GLU A 199 18.39 11.36 2.22
CA GLU A 199 19.52 11.61 3.14
C GLU A 199 19.02 11.95 4.56
N ASP A 200 17.97 12.78 4.66
CA ASP A 200 17.35 13.14 5.94
C ASP A 200 16.60 11.96 6.60
N ALA A 201 16.05 11.04 5.81
CA ALA A 201 15.28 9.89 6.30
C ALA A 201 16.14 8.70 6.73
N LEU A 202 17.34 8.52 6.16
CA LEU A 202 18.23 7.39 6.43
C LEU A 202 18.61 7.23 7.91
N PRO A 203 18.99 8.28 8.66
CA PRO A 203 19.27 8.17 10.10
C PRO A 203 18.07 7.68 10.90
N ASP A 204 16.88 8.24 10.61
CA ASP A 204 15.62 7.90 11.28
C ASP A 204 15.25 6.43 11.05
N LEU A 205 15.44 5.95 9.81
CA LEU A 205 15.21 4.57 9.43
C LEU A 205 16.19 3.61 10.12
N SER A 206 17.48 3.96 10.17
CA SER A 206 18.52 3.17 10.82
C SER A 206 18.28 3.03 12.33
N GLU A 207 18.00 4.14 13.02
CA GLU A 207 17.64 4.13 14.44
C GLU A 207 16.42 3.27 14.71
N THR A 208 15.40 3.36 13.85
CA THR A 208 14.17 2.57 13.98
C THR A 208 14.44 1.07 13.87
N ILE A 209 15.28 0.64 12.91
CA ILE A 209 15.64 -0.78 12.75
C ILE A 209 16.40 -1.29 13.97
N ILE A 210 17.35 -0.52 14.49
CA ILE A 210 18.11 -0.88 15.70
C ILE A 210 17.17 -1.02 16.90
N ALA A 211 16.27 -0.06 17.08
CA ALA A 211 15.31 -0.07 18.20
C ALA A 211 14.33 -1.24 18.11
N VAL A 212 13.86 -1.58 16.90
CA VAL A 212 13.05 -2.78 16.64
C VAL A 212 13.81 -4.03 17.07
N GLY A 213 15.07 -4.18 16.66
CA GLY A 213 15.92 -5.32 17.03
C GLY A 213 16.05 -5.50 18.55
N GLN A 214 16.33 -4.42 19.28
CA GLN A 214 16.43 -4.46 20.73
C GLN A 214 15.10 -4.84 21.40
N THR A 215 13.99 -4.28 20.90
CA THR A 215 12.66 -4.54 21.46
C THR A 215 12.23 -6.00 21.25
N ILE A 216 12.57 -6.58 20.10
CA ILE A 216 12.38 -8.01 19.82
C ILE A 216 13.18 -8.88 20.79
N GLU A 217 14.42 -8.51 21.09
CA GLU A 217 15.25 -9.23 22.07
C GLU A 217 14.62 -9.19 23.47
N ASP A 218 14.09 -8.04 23.89
CA ASP A 218 13.41 -7.87 25.18
C ASP A 218 12.14 -8.73 25.27
N ILE A 219 11.36 -8.79 24.20
CA ILE A 219 10.20 -9.68 24.08
C ILE A 219 10.65 -11.14 24.19
N GLY A 220 11.69 -11.53 23.46
CA GLY A 220 12.28 -12.88 23.50
C GLY A 220 12.70 -13.29 24.92
N ASN A 221 13.36 -12.39 25.64
CA ASN A 221 13.78 -12.59 27.02
C ASN A 221 12.58 -12.74 27.99
N ALA A 222 11.54 -11.90 27.83
CA ALA A 222 10.31 -12.01 28.63
C ALA A 222 9.60 -13.35 28.40
N MET A 223 9.57 -13.82 27.15
CA MET A 223 8.98 -15.09 26.75
C MET A 223 9.76 -16.30 27.29
N ALA A 224 11.09 -16.27 27.21
CA ALA A 224 11.94 -17.32 27.76
C ALA A 224 11.74 -17.45 29.29
N SER A 225 11.74 -16.33 30.00
CA SER A 225 11.47 -16.29 31.45
C SER A 225 10.11 -16.89 31.79
N ALA A 226 9.05 -16.51 31.08
CA ALA A 226 7.71 -17.04 31.32
C ALA A 226 7.60 -18.55 31.04
N THR A 227 8.33 -19.05 30.05
CA THR A 227 8.38 -20.48 29.72
C THR A 227 9.02 -21.28 30.86
N THR A 228 10.17 -20.82 31.36
CA THR A 228 10.84 -21.45 32.52
C THR A 228 9.95 -21.44 33.76
N ASP A 229 9.24 -20.33 34.02
CA ASP A 229 8.31 -20.23 35.15
C ASP A 229 7.17 -21.24 35.03
N ILE A 230 6.59 -21.40 33.83
CA ILE A 230 5.54 -22.40 33.58
C ILE A 230 6.06 -23.83 33.78
N GLU A 231 7.25 -24.15 33.30
CA GLU A 231 7.88 -25.47 33.45
C GLU A 231 8.15 -25.80 34.92
N ALA A 232 8.67 -24.85 35.70
CA ALA A 232 8.90 -25.01 37.13
C ALA A 232 7.59 -25.27 37.90
N GLN A 233 6.51 -24.54 37.56
CA GLN A 233 5.18 -24.75 38.14
C GLN A 233 4.60 -26.12 37.76
N ASN A 234 4.88 -26.62 36.55
CA ASN A 234 4.46 -27.96 36.12
C ASN A 234 5.19 -29.06 36.90
N ALA A 235 6.51 -28.93 37.06
CA ALA A 235 7.31 -29.88 37.84
C ALA A 235 6.88 -29.93 39.32
N ALA A 236 6.41 -28.80 39.87
CA ALA A 236 5.87 -28.70 41.22
C ALA A 236 4.42 -29.20 41.38
N GLY A 237 3.75 -29.62 40.29
CA GLY A 237 2.35 -30.06 40.32
C GLY A 237 1.35 -28.93 40.59
N ALA A 238 1.71 -27.68 40.28
CA ALA A 238 0.91 -26.51 40.63
C ALA A 238 -0.42 -26.44 39.84
N ALA A 239 -1.44 -25.87 40.49
CA ALA A 239 -2.76 -25.70 39.92
C ALA A 239 -2.76 -24.72 38.73
N ILE A 240 -3.79 -24.80 37.87
CA ILE A 240 -4.00 -23.92 36.71
C ILE A 240 -3.94 -22.42 37.08
N ALA A 241 -4.30 -22.05 38.31
CA ALA A 241 -4.20 -20.69 38.82
C ALA A 241 -2.76 -20.13 38.86
N ALA A 242 -1.76 -20.98 39.11
CA ALA A 242 -0.35 -20.57 39.10
C ALA A 242 0.11 -20.23 37.67
N ARG A 243 -0.28 -21.04 36.68
CA ARG A 243 -0.03 -20.76 35.25
C ARG A 243 -0.69 -19.47 34.79
N LEU A 244 -1.91 -19.20 35.28
CA LEU A 244 -2.64 -17.97 34.97
C LEU A 244 -1.90 -16.72 35.52
N THR A 245 -1.20 -16.86 36.65
CA THR A 245 -0.40 -15.78 37.24
C THR A 245 0.83 -15.46 36.39
N VAL A 246 1.53 -16.50 35.89
CA VAL A 246 2.67 -16.31 34.96
C VAL A 246 2.20 -15.66 33.66
N ALA A 247 1.06 -16.10 33.10
CA ALA A 247 0.50 -15.49 31.89
C ALA A 247 0.16 -14.01 32.07
N ARG A 248 -0.35 -13.61 33.24
CA ARG A 248 -0.61 -12.19 33.57
C ARG A 248 0.66 -11.37 33.70
N GLN A 249 1.69 -11.93 34.33
CA GLN A 249 2.98 -11.26 34.46
C GLN A 249 3.64 -11.07 33.09
N LEU A 250 3.57 -12.09 32.23
CA LEU A 250 4.02 -11.98 30.85
C LEU A 250 3.24 -10.90 30.10
N ALA A 251 1.90 -10.88 30.20
CA ALA A 251 1.08 -9.85 29.56
C ALA A 251 1.48 -8.43 29.97
N GLN A 252 1.80 -8.22 31.25
CA GLN A 252 2.29 -6.92 31.73
C GLN A 252 3.68 -6.58 31.18
N LYS A 253 4.61 -7.55 31.14
CA LYS A 253 5.95 -7.36 30.57
C LYS A 253 5.91 -7.08 29.06
N LEU A 254 4.94 -7.62 28.34
CA LEU A 254 4.80 -7.44 26.89
C LEU A 254 4.12 -6.13 26.48
N LYS A 255 3.47 -5.41 27.41
CA LYS A 255 2.64 -4.26 27.05
C LYS A 255 3.45 -3.12 26.40
N ALA A 256 4.52 -2.68 27.06
CA ALA A 256 5.36 -1.60 26.55
C ALA A 256 6.09 -2.00 25.25
N PRO A 257 6.77 -3.17 25.19
CA PRO A 257 7.42 -3.62 23.96
C PRO A 257 6.47 -3.79 22.77
N ALA A 258 5.23 -4.21 23.01
CA ALA A 258 4.24 -4.33 21.95
C ALA A 258 3.80 -2.95 21.41
N GLU A 259 3.61 -1.96 22.28
CA GLU A 259 3.32 -0.57 21.88
C GLU A 259 4.50 0.05 21.13
N GLU A 260 5.73 -0.15 21.62
CA GLU A 260 6.97 0.31 20.97
C GLU A 260 7.13 -0.28 19.56
N ILE A 261 6.94 -1.60 19.39
CA ILE A 261 6.99 -2.24 18.06
C ILE A 261 5.97 -1.66 17.09
N ARG A 262 4.75 -1.33 17.55
CA ARG A 262 3.75 -0.67 16.71
C ARG A 262 4.18 0.72 16.31
N ASP A 263 4.71 1.51 17.24
CA ASP A 263 5.13 2.87 16.97
C ASP A 263 6.35 2.89 16.02
N TYR A 264 7.30 1.97 16.19
CA TYR A 264 8.40 1.76 15.25
C TYR A 264 7.94 1.29 13.87
N GLY A 265 6.95 0.39 13.80
CA GLY A 265 6.35 -0.02 12.52
C GLY A 265 5.77 1.16 11.75
N ASN A 266 5.07 2.07 12.43
CA ASN A 266 4.54 3.30 11.83
C ASN A 266 5.65 4.27 11.38
N ARG A 267 6.67 4.51 12.21
CA ARG A 267 7.81 5.37 11.86
C ARG A 267 8.58 4.81 10.66
N PHE A 268 8.83 3.51 10.66
CA PHE A 268 9.47 2.80 9.54
C PHE A 268 8.68 2.98 8.25
N ALA A 269 7.37 2.69 8.26
CA ALA A 269 6.52 2.83 7.08
C ALA A 269 6.47 4.28 6.56
N SER A 270 6.42 5.26 7.46
CA SER A 270 6.39 6.68 7.09
C SER A 270 7.69 7.16 6.43
N ARG A 271 8.86 6.67 6.89
CA ARG A 271 10.17 7.09 6.34
C ARG A 271 10.60 6.31 5.13
N LEU A 272 10.12 5.08 5.01
CA LEU A 272 10.47 4.22 3.89
C LEU A 272 10.09 4.82 2.54
N HIS A 273 9.02 5.63 2.48
CA HIS A 273 8.62 6.32 1.25
C HIS A 273 9.69 7.30 0.75
N ASP A 274 10.26 8.11 1.64
CA ASP A 274 11.30 9.08 1.29
C ASP A 274 12.58 8.37 0.82
N VAL A 275 12.92 7.25 1.46
CA VAL A 275 14.06 6.41 1.07
C VAL A 275 13.80 5.70 -0.27
N ASP A 276 12.60 5.19 -0.49
CA ASP A 276 12.19 4.51 -1.72
C ASP A 276 12.32 5.42 -2.95
N GLU A 277 11.80 6.65 -2.88
CA GLU A 277 11.93 7.62 -3.96
C GLU A 277 13.40 7.92 -4.29
N GLY A 278 14.26 8.12 -3.28
CA GLY A 278 15.68 8.38 -3.49
C GLY A 278 16.44 7.18 -4.08
N VAL A 279 16.19 5.97 -3.58
CA VAL A 279 16.83 4.73 -4.08
C VAL A 279 16.45 4.48 -5.54
N ARG A 280 15.18 4.67 -5.91
CA ARG A 280 14.71 4.52 -7.30
C ARG A 280 15.38 5.50 -8.24
N VAL A 281 15.53 6.75 -7.83
CA VAL A 281 16.25 7.78 -8.60
C VAL A 281 17.69 7.35 -8.88
N ILE A 282 18.40 6.80 -7.87
CA ILE A 282 19.76 6.30 -8.05
C ILE A 282 19.79 5.12 -9.04
N ILE A 283 18.88 4.16 -8.89
CA ILE A 283 18.81 2.98 -9.77
C ILE A 283 18.52 3.37 -11.22
N GLN A 284 17.53 4.24 -11.45
CA GLN A 284 17.10 4.68 -12.79
C GLN A 284 18.17 5.48 -13.53
N ARG A 285 18.96 6.29 -12.81
CA ARG A 285 20.05 7.09 -13.41
C ARG A 285 21.28 6.27 -13.75
N ALA A 286 21.50 5.15 -13.06
CA ALA A 286 22.74 4.38 -13.17
C ALA A 286 23.11 3.96 -14.60
N PRO A 287 22.20 3.43 -15.46
CA PRO A 287 22.57 3.05 -16.82
C PRO A 287 23.03 4.22 -17.69
N VAL A 288 22.37 5.38 -17.56
CA VAL A 288 22.70 6.61 -18.30
C VAL A 288 24.06 7.12 -17.85
N GLU A 289 24.27 7.27 -16.54
CA GLU A 289 25.53 7.78 -16.00
C GLU A 289 26.72 6.86 -16.31
N VAL A 290 26.54 5.54 -16.26
CA VAL A 290 27.59 4.58 -16.65
C VAL A 290 27.89 4.65 -18.14
N SER A 291 26.89 4.93 -18.98
CA SER A 291 27.09 5.09 -20.42
C SER A 291 27.90 6.35 -20.76
N GLU A 292 27.74 7.42 -19.98
CA GLU A 292 28.47 8.68 -20.13
C GLU A 292 29.84 8.66 -19.43
N ASN A 293 29.92 7.99 -18.28
CA ASN A 293 31.11 7.82 -17.46
C ASN A 293 31.29 6.36 -17.00
N PRO A 294 32.00 5.52 -17.78
CA PRO A 294 32.21 4.11 -17.43
C PRO A 294 32.92 3.87 -16.08
N GLU A 295 33.68 4.84 -15.57
CA GLU A 295 34.36 4.72 -14.26
C GLU A 295 33.37 4.73 -13.09
N ALA A 296 32.19 5.36 -13.24
CA ALA A 296 31.14 5.39 -12.22
C ALA A 296 30.50 4.02 -11.96
N ARG A 297 30.72 3.04 -12.84
CA ARG A 297 30.13 1.69 -12.73
C ARG A 297 30.47 1.01 -11.41
N GLU A 298 31.70 1.16 -10.92
CA GLU A 298 32.15 0.52 -9.68
C GLU A 298 31.35 1.04 -8.47
N GLU A 299 31.09 2.35 -8.42
CA GLU A 299 30.33 2.99 -7.35
C GLU A 299 28.87 2.50 -7.33
N PHE A 300 28.21 2.44 -8.49
CA PHE A 300 26.83 1.94 -8.59
C PHE A 300 26.72 0.46 -8.22
N VAL A 301 27.65 -0.38 -8.69
CA VAL A 301 27.67 -1.81 -8.31
C VAL A 301 27.90 -1.99 -6.82
N GLN A 302 28.75 -1.18 -6.19
CA GLN A 302 28.95 -1.21 -4.74
C GLN A 302 27.68 -0.76 -3.99
N PHE A 303 27.00 0.27 -4.46
CA PHE A 303 25.72 0.70 -3.91
C PHE A 303 24.66 -0.40 -4.01
N PHE A 304 24.49 -1.01 -5.19
CA PHE A 304 23.56 -2.12 -5.41
C PHE A 304 23.85 -3.33 -4.53
N SER A 305 25.13 -3.69 -4.37
CA SER A 305 25.56 -4.74 -3.44
C SER A 305 25.17 -4.42 -1.98
N THR A 306 25.29 -3.15 -1.59
CA THR A 306 24.89 -2.68 -0.25
C THR A 306 23.38 -2.80 -0.05
N VAL A 307 22.59 -2.36 -1.04
CA VAL A 307 21.12 -2.50 -1.04
C VAL A 307 20.72 -3.97 -0.94
N ARG A 308 21.28 -4.86 -1.77
CA ARG A 308 21.01 -6.31 -1.71
C ARG A 308 21.32 -6.89 -0.34
N THR A 309 22.47 -6.54 0.23
CA THR A 309 22.88 -7.01 1.56
C THR A 309 21.89 -6.54 2.63
N MET A 310 21.50 -5.27 2.59
CA MET A 310 20.52 -4.71 3.53
C MET A 310 19.17 -5.41 3.43
N VAL A 311 18.66 -5.64 2.21
CA VAL A 311 17.39 -6.36 1.98
C VAL A 311 17.48 -7.79 2.51
N ALA A 312 18.55 -8.52 2.18
CA ALA A 312 18.75 -9.90 2.63
C ALA A 312 18.82 -10.00 4.17
N GLN A 313 19.53 -9.09 4.84
CA GLN A 313 19.59 -9.07 6.31
C GLN A 313 18.24 -8.71 6.93
N SER A 314 17.50 -7.79 6.31
CA SER A 314 16.15 -7.42 6.75
C SER A 314 15.16 -8.58 6.59
N GLU A 315 15.26 -9.37 5.52
CA GLU A 315 14.48 -10.60 5.32
C GLU A 315 14.75 -11.63 6.42
N ILE A 316 16.02 -11.87 6.75
CA ILE A 316 16.42 -12.80 7.80
C ILE A 316 15.86 -12.35 9.15
N GLY A 317 16.06 -11.06 9.49
CA GLY A 317 15.58 -10.46 10.73
C GLY A 317 14.05 -10.58 10.87
N LEU A 318 13.31 -10.14 9.85
CA LEU A 318 11.84 -10.21 9.86
C LEU A 318 11.31 -11.65 9.85
N GLY A 319 12.01 -12.59 9.21
CA GLY A 319 11.69 -14.01 9.27
C GLY A 319 11.76 -14.60 10.68
N ALA A 320 12.78 -14.21 11.46
CA ALA A 320 12.90 -14.59 12.87
C ALA A 320 11.75 -14.02 13.71
N VAL A 321 11.38 -12.76 13.43
CA VAL A 321 10.30 -12.05 14.12
C VAL A 321 8.92 -12.62 13.82
N LYS A 322 8.65 -12.97 12.56
CA LYS A 322 7.44 -13.69 12.16
C LYS A 322 7.32 -15.03 12.88
N SER A 323 8.43 -15.77 12.94
CA SER A 323 8.49 -17.06 13.63
C SER A 323 8.18 -16.91 15.14
N MET A 324 8.67 -15.84 15.77
CA MET A 324 8.32 -15.50 17.16
C MET A 324 6.82 -15.24 17.31
N VAL A 325 6.20 -14.46 16.43
CA VAL A 325 4.75 -14.20 16.43
C VAL A 325 3.92 -15.47 16.27
N ASP A 326 4.32 -16.33 15.34
CA ASP A 326 3.61 -17.59 15.09
C ASP A 326 3.65 -18.49 16.35
N ALA A 327 4.76 -18.47 17.10
CA ALA A 327 4.89 -19.15 18.39
C ALA A 327 3.97 -18.57 19.49
N LEU A 328 3.51 -17.32 19.36
CA LEU A 328 2.59 -16.67 20.32
C LEU A 328 1.11 -16.97 20.04
N SER A 329 0.76 -17.41 18.83
CA SER A 329 -0.64 -17.68 18.43
C SER A 329 -1.39 -18.67 19.35
N PRO A 330 -0.77 -19.75 19.87
CA PRO A 330 -1.42 -20.64 20.83
C PRO A 330 -1.70 -19.98 22.19
N LEU A 331 -0.85 -19.04 22.62
CA LEU A 331 -0.94 -18.36 23.91
C LEU A 331 -2.06 -17.30 23.94
N GLU A 332 -2.34 -16.69 22.79
CA GLU A 332 -3.49 -15.79 22.61
C GLU A 332 -4.83 -16.48 22.91
N LYS A 333 -4.95 -17.76 22.53
CA LYS A 333 -6.16 -18.56 22.78
C LYS A 333 -6.27 -19.03 24.23
N SER A 334 -5.15 -19.15 24.94
CA SER A 334 -5.10 -19.72 26.29
C SER A 334 -5.34 -18.69 27.41
N SER A 335 -5.05 -17.40 27.19
CA SER A 335 -5.25 -16.35 28.18
C SER A 335 -5.84 -15.08 27.56
N ARG A 336 -6.96 -14.60 28.12
CA ARG A 336 -7.57 -13.32 27.72
C ARG A 336 -6.61 -12.14 27.91
N ASP A 337 -5.77 -12.19 28.93
CA ASP A 337 -4.87 -11.09 29.30
C ASP A 337 -3.71 -10.93 28.29
N LEU A 338 -3.35 -11.99 27.57
CA LEU A 338 -2.29 -11.97 26.53
C LEU A 338 -2.79 -11.51 25.16
N ARG A 339 -4.12 -11.46 24.92
CA ARG A 339 -4.66 -11.14 23.58
C ARG A 339 -4.30 -9.75 23.11
N ALA A 340 -4.49 -8.75 23.97
CA ALA A 340 -4.22 -7.36 23.63
C ALA A 340 -2.74 -7.13 23.25
N PRO A 341 -1.75 -7.48 24.09
CA PRO A 341 -0.34 -7.24 23.74
C PRO A 341 0.11 -8.05 22.52
N ILE A 342 -0.33 -9.31 22.36
CA ILE A 342 0.01 -10.12 21.18
C ILE A 342 -0.58 -9.50 19.90
N ARG A 343 -1.82 -8.99 19.96
CA ARG A 343 -2.44 -8.32 18.82
C ARG A 343 -1.70 -7.03 18.44
N THR A 344 -1.39 -6.17 19.41
CA THR A 344 -0.63 -4.94 19.15
C THR A 344 0.74 -5.23 18.54
N LEU A 345 1.42 -6.27 19.05
CA LEU A 345 2.68 -6.74 18.49
C LEU A 345 2.52 -7.16 17.02
N ARG A 346 1.48 -7.94 16.70
CA ARG A 346 1.20 -8.34 15.31
C ARG A 346 0.97 -7.15 14.40
N GLU A 347 0.19 -6.17 14.84
CA GLU A 347 -0.10 -4.95 14.07
C GLU A 347 1.20 -4.21 13.71
N GLY A 348 2.11 -4.01 14.67
CA GLY A 348 3.40 -3.36 14.39
C GLY A 348 4.33 -4.15 13.48
N LEU A 349 4.40 -5.47 13.68
CA LEU A 349 5.27 -6.33 12.89
C LEU A 349 4.78 -6.51 11.44
N THR A 350 3.47 -6.48 11.21
CA THR A 350 2.90 -6.47 9.87
C THR A 350 3.40 -5.28 9.06
N LEU A 351 3.43 -4.07 9.64
CA LEU A 351 3.93 -2.87 8.96
C LEU A 351 5.41 -2.99 8.55
N LEU A 352 6.24 -3.63 9.37
CA LEU A 352 7.65 -3.88 9.06
C LEU A 352 7.81 -4.90 7.92
N VAL A 353 6.99 -5.96 7.92
CA VAL A 353 6.97 -6.97 6.84
C VAL A 353 6.47 -6.36 5.53
N GLU A 354 5.50 -5.46 5.58
CA GLU A 354 5.00 -4.75 4.40
C GLU A 354 6.08 -3.86 3.80
N GLY A 355 6.81 -3.08 4.60
CA GLY A 355 7.89 -2.25 4.05
C GLY A 355 9.04 -3.06 3.44
N LEU A 356 9.28 -4.29 3.89
CA LEU A 356 10.23 -5.19 3.23
C LEU A 356 9.84 -5.50 1.77
N SER A 357 8.54 -5.51 1.44
CA SER A 357 8.09 -5.72 0.05
C SER A 357 8.54 -4.59 -0.88
N VAL A 358 8.52 -3.33 -0.39
CA VAL A 358 9.04 -2.16 -1.11
C VAL A 358 10.53 -2.33 -1.38
N MET A 359 11.30 -2.71 -0.36
CA MET A 359 12.75 -2.88 -0.52
C MET A 359 13.11 -4.03 -1.47
N LYS A 360 12.28 -5.08 -1.56
CA LYS A 360 12.47 -6.15 -2.55
C LYS A 360 12.25 -5.68 -3.98
N ALA A 361 11.36 -4.71 -4.21
CA ALA A 361 11.16 -4.14 -5.53
C ALA A 361 12.44 -3.48 -6.07
N TRP A 362 13.26 -2.88 -5.19
CA TRP A 362 14.57 -2.32 -5.57
C TRP A 362 15.49 -3.37 -6.19
N ILE A 363 15.44 -4.62 -5.71
CA ILE A 363 16.27 -5.71 -6.23
C ILE A 363 15.93 -6.00 -7.70
N VAL A 364 14.64 -6.00 -8.03
CA VAL A 364 14.16 -6.19 -9.41
C VAL A 364 14.63 -5.05 -10.30
N LEU A 365 14.49 -3.81 -9.85
CA LEU A 365 14.95 -2.64 -10.61
C LEU A 365 16.47 -2.64 -10.81
N ILE A 366 17.24 -3.06 -9.79
CA ILE A 366 18.69 -3.23 -9.90
C ILE A 366 19.02 -4.29 -10.96
N ASP A 367 18.32 -5.43 -10.95
CA ASP A 367 18.52 -6.51 -11.94
C ASP A 367 18.26 -6.01 -13.37
N GLU A 368 17.23 -5.18 -13.55
CA GLU A 368 16.85 -4.57 -14.83
C GLU A 368 17.91 -3.61 -15.38
N THR A 369 18.73 -2.98 -14.53
CA THR A 369 19.83 -2.12 -15.01
C THR A 369 20.87 -2.88 -15.84
N GLY A 370 21.01 -4.20 -15.64
CA GLY A 370 22.01 -5.03 -16.31
C GLY A 370 23.47 -4.71 -15.94
N LEU A 371 23.72 -3.76 -15.04
CA LEU A 371 25.06 -3.28 -14.73
C LEU A 371 25.93 -4.32 -14.02
N GLU A 372 25.33 -5.22 -13.25
CA GLU A 372 26.01 -6.31 -12.54
C GLU A 372 26.30 -7.54 -13.43
N ASN A 373 25.59 -7.69 -14.56
CA ASN A 373 25.63 -8.89 -15.40
C ASN A 373 26.78 -8.93 -16.44
N ILE A 374 27.58 -7.86 -16.55
CA ILE A 374 28.58 -7.71 -17.62
C ILE A 374 29.98 -8.26 -17.25
N GLN A 375 30.13 -9.01 -16.15
CA GLN A 375 31.43 -9.56 -15.78
C GLN A 375 31.84 -10.81 -16.61
N GLU A 376 30.92 -11.45 -17.34
CA GLU A 376 31.24 -12.65 -18.15
C GLU A 376 31.55 -12.35 -19.64
N ALA A 377 31.24 -11.15 -20.15
CA ALA A 377 31.40 -10.86 -21.58
C ALA A 377 32.81 -10.40 -22.00
N GLN A 378 33.73 -10.13 -21.06
CA GLN A 378 35.07 -9.62 -21.38
C GLN A 378 36.21 -10.64 -21.23
N ILE A 379 35.92 -11.94 -21.04
CA ILE A 379 36.94 -13.00 -20.98
C ILE A 379 37.02 -13.81 -22.30
N SER A 380 36.27 -13.44 -23.34
CA SER A 380 36.29 -14.13 -24.65
C SER A 380 36.46 -13.21 -25.86
N SER A 381 37.39 -12.26 -25.78
CA SER A 381 37.93 -11.58 -26.97
C SER A 381 39.43 -11.81 -27.12
#